data_AF-B1T9G7-F1
#
_entry.id   AF-B1T9G7-F1
#
_cell.length_a   1.000
_cell.length_b   1.000
_cell.length_c   1.000
_cell.angle_alpha   90.00
_cell.angle_beta   90.00
_cell.angle_gamma   90.00
#
_symmetry.space_group_name_H-M   'P 1'
#
loop_
_entity.id
_entity.type
_entity.pdbx_description
1 polymer ?
#
loop_
_entity_poly.entity_id
_entity_poly.type
_entity_poly.pdbx_seq_one_letter_code
_entity_poly.pdbx_strand_id
1 'polypeptide(L)'
;MHDGCRAALREHFTIVPVRDEAEGSRVTLPAGFDATAVRVTGNVVGAAPFTGTVSHRGWRVADVRLPKLTGSHDASVVAPAEVEL
;
A
#
# COMPACT_ATOMS: atom_id res chain seq x y z
N MET A 1 -11.42 3.99 -2.36
CA MET A 1 -11.38 2.68 -3.02
C MET A 1 -12.77 2.08 -2.88
N HIS A 2 -13.37 1.60 -3.97
CA HIS A 2 -14.66 0.91 -3.92
C HIS A 2 -14.50 -0.42 -3.17
N ASP A 3 -15.51 -0.84 -2.41
CA ASP A 3 -15.41 -1.99 -1.50
C ASP A 3 -15.10 -3.31 -2.26
N GLY A 4 -15.73 -3.52 -3.41
CA GLY A 4 -15.45 -4.65 -4.30
C GLY A 4 -14.00 -4.74 -4.78
N CYS A 5 -13.36 -3.60 -5.11
CA CYS A 5 -11.94 -3.60 -5.49
C CYS A 5 -11.04 -3.96 -4.30
N ARG A 6 -11.41 -3.53 -3.09
CA ARG A 6 -10.70 -3.92 -1.86
C ARG A 6 -10.82 -5.41 -1.60
N ALA A 7 -12.01 -5.96 -1.80
CA ALA A 7 -12.29 -7.39 -1.59
C ALA A 7 -11.43 -8.24 -2.54
N ALA A 8 -11.47 -7.96 -3.85
CA ALA A 8 -10.70 -8.69 -4.85
C ALA A 8 -9.19 -8.69 -4.57
N LEU A 9 -8.62 -7.55 -4.14
CA LEU A 9 -7.21 -7.48 -3.75
C LEU A 9 -6.90 -8.32 -2.50
N ARG A 10 -7.81 -8.39 -1.54
CA ARG A 10 -7.62 -9.13 -0.28
C ARG A 10 -7.72 -10.65 -0.46
N GLU A 11 -8.33 -11.13 -1.52
CA GLU A 11 -8.35 -12.56 -1.86
C GLU A 11 -6.93 -13.08 -2.15
N HIS A 12 -6.07 -12.22 -2.72
CA HIS A 12 -4.73 -12.60 -3.18
C HIS A 12 -3.59 -12.00 -2.37
N PHE A 13 -3.82 -10.89 -1.66
CA PHE A 13 -2.76 -10.15 -0.99
C PHE A 13 -3.09 -9.87 0.47
N THR A 14 -2.12 -10.13 1.34
CA THR A 14 -2.15 -9.61 2.71
C THR A 14 -1.59 -8.20 2.69
N ILE A 15 -2.47 -7.19 2.69
CA ILE A 15 -2.08 -5.78 2.65
C ILE A 15 -2.01 -5.22 4.07
N VAL A 16 -0.83 -4.72 4.44
CA VAL A 16 -0.52 -4.15 5.76
C VAL A 16 0.02 -2.72 5.61
N PRO A 17 -0.06 -1.88 6.65
CA PRO A 17 0.56 -0.57 6.60
C PRO A 17 2.09 -0.67 6.50
N VAL A 18 2.72 0.33 5.90
CA VAL A 18 4.20 0.44 5.88
C VAL A 18 4.72 0.90 7.24
N ARG A 19 3.93 1.74 7.94
CA ARG A 19 4.26 2.30 9.26
C ARG A 19 3.26 1.82 10.31
N ASP A 20 3.76 1.37 11.46
CA ASP A 20 2.93 0.88 12.56
C ASP A 20 2.30 2.01 13.37
N GLU A 21 2.92 3.20 13.36
CA GLU A 21 2.41 4.38 14.05
C GLU A 21 1.09 4.83 13.45
N ALA A 22 0.16 5.27 14.31
CA ALA A 22 -1.15 5.76 13.88
C ALA A 22 -1.02 7.05 13.04
N GLU A 23 -1.98 7.28 12.16
CA GLU A 23 -2.12 8.57 11.48
C GLU A 23 -2.32 9.67 12.54
N GLY A 24 -1.60 10.79 12.39
CA GLY A 24 -1.51 11.84 13.42
C GLY A 24 -0.35 11.67 14.42
N SER A 25 0.36 10.54 14.42
CA SER A 25 1.52 10.34 15.31
C SER A 25 2.73 11.14 14.84
N ARG A 26 3.47 11.71 15.79
CA ARG A 26 4.75 12.39 15.51
C ARG A 26 5.86 11.36 15.37
N VAL A 27 6.65 11.47 14.31
CA VAL A 27 7.76 10.55 14.00
C VAL A 27 8.99 11.32 13.53
N THR A 28 10.16 10.71 13.70
CA THR A 28 11.42 11.21 13.15
C THR A 28 11.97 10.18 12.16
N LEU A 29 12.17 10.60 10.92
CA LEU A 29 12.80 9.81 9.87
C LEU A 29 14.32 10.04 9.95
N PRO A 30 15.14 9.02 10.22
CA PRO A 30 16.58 9.17 10.30
C PRO A 30 17.20 9.41 8.92
N ALA A 31 18.48 9.82 8.89
CA ALA A 31 19.26 9.80 7.66
C ALA A 31 19.32 8.37 7.10
N GLY A 32 19.16 8.24 5.78
CA GLY A 32 19.12 6.94 5.10
C GLY A 32 17.81 6.16 5.23
N PHE A 33 16.70 6.82 5.62
CA PHE A 33 15.37 6.19 5.56
C PHE A 33 15.02 5.71 4.14
N ASP A 34 14.21 4.67 4.04
CA ASP A 34 13.79 4.11 2.75
C ASP A 34 12.83 5.05 2.02
N ALA A 35 13.36 5.82 1.09
CA ALA A 35 12.61 6.76 0.25
C ALA A 35 11.68 6.09 -0.77
N THR A 36 11.79 4.77 -0.97
CA THR A 36 10.84 4.01 -1.81
C THR A 36 9.58 3.64 -1.03
N ALA A 37 9.70 3.46 0.29
CA ALA A 37 8.59 3.10 1.18
C ALA A 37 7.95 4.31 1.85
N VAL A 38 8.70 5.40 2.06
CA VAL A 38 8.23 6.60 2.78
C VAL A 38 8.48 7.85 1.95
N ARG A 39 7.42 8.63 1.71
CA ARG A 39 7.52 9.95 1.04
C ARG A 39 7.42 11.06 2.07
N VAL A 40 8.38 11.97 2.05
CA VAL A 40 8.30 13.23 2.83
C VAL A 40 7.53 14.26 2.02
N THR A 41 6.56 14.92 2.63
CA THR A 41 5.68 15.90 1.99
C THR A 41 5.73 17.24 2.73
N GLY A 42 5.46 18.35 2.04
CA GLY A 42 5.51 19.71 2.59
C GLY A 42 6.74 20.50 2.12
N ASN A 43 7.15 21.52 2.88
CA ASN A 43 8.36 22.29 2.60
C ASN A 43 9.60 21.53 3.11
N VAL A 44 10.08 20.59 2.31
CA VAL A 44 11.24 19.75 2.65
C VAL A 44 12.52 20.51 2.31
N VAL A 45 13.16 21.07 3.33
CA VAL A 45 14.46 21.75 3.22
C VAL A 45 15.51 21.03 4.05
N GLY A 46 16.75 21.00 3.56
CA GLY A 46 17.86 20.35 4.25
C GLY A 46 17.90 18.83 4.07
N ALA A 47 18.67 18.18 4.93
CA ALA A 47 18.84 16.72 4.95
C ALA A 47 18.22 16.14 6.22
N ALA A 48 17.88 14.84 6.16
CA ALA A 48 17.43 14.09 7.31
C ALA A 48 18.43 14.20 8.49
N PRO A 49 17.96 14.12 9.75
CA PRO A 49 16.66 13.63 10.17
C PRO A 49 15.49 14.60 9.96
N PHE A 50 14.37 14.08 9.45
CA PHE A 50 13.13 14.85 9.29
C PHE A 50 12.17 14.52 10.43
N THR A 51 11.56 15.52 11.06
CA THR A 51 10.51 15.29 12.05
C THR A 51 9.18 15.81 11.52
N GLY A 52 8.16 14.97 11.57
CA GLY A 52 6.84 15.30 11.05
C GLY A 52 5.75 14.42 11.66
N THR A 53 4.58 14.47 11.07
CA THR A 53 3.40 13.70 11.49
C THR A 53 3.05 12.69 10.41
N VAL A 54 2.70 11.47 10.79
CA VAL A 54 2.22 10.45 9.85
C VAL A 54 0.86 10.89 9.31
N SER A 55 0.82 11.41 8.08
CA SER A 55 -0.45 11.76 7.43
C SER A 55 -1.16 10.54 6.83
N HIS A 56 -0.38 9.58 6.33
CA HIS A 56 -0.87 8.30 5.82
C HIS A 56 0.19 7.23 6.09
N ARG A 57 -0.23 6.02 6.48
CA ARG A 57 0.68 4.93 6.90
C ARG A 57 1.31 4.16 5.76
N GLY A 58 0.94 4.48 4.51
CA GLY A 58 1.30 3.68 3.34
C GLY A 58 0.61 2.30 3.35
N TRP A 59 0.78 1.57 2.26
CA TRP A 59 0.34 0.18 2.13
C TRP A 59 1.46 -0.65 1.51
N ARG A 60 1.65 -1.87 2.00
CA ARG A 60 2.54 -2.86 1.42
C ARG A 60 1.90 -4.24 1.45
N VAL A 61 2.35 -5.10 0.55
CA VAL A 61 1.98 -6.51 0.54
C VAL A 61 2.95 -7.26 1.45
N ALA A 62 2.42 -7.88 2.50
CA ALA A 62 3.18 -8.77 3.38
C ALA A 62 3.24 -10.21 2.86
N ASP A 63 2.23 -10.62 2.10
CA ASP A 63 2.11 -11.97 1.58
C ASP A 63 1.28 -11.99 0.28
N VAL A 64 1.67 -12.89 -0.64
CA VAL A 64 1.11 -13.03 -1.99
C VAL A 64 0.62 -14.47 -2.18
N ARG A 65 -0.68 -14.63 -2.45
CA ARG A 65 -1.39 -15.89 -2.64
C ARG A 65 -2.13 -15.89 -3.97
N LEU A 66 -1.36 -15.96 -5.06
CA LEU A 66 -1.92 -16.01 -6.41
C LEU A 66 -2.31 -17.46 -6.77
N PRO A 67 -3.47 -17.67 -7.41
CA PRO A 67 -3.85 -18.98 -7.92
C PRO A 67 -2.89 -19.42 -9.02
N LYS A 68 -2.73 -20.73 -9.19
CA LYS A 68 -2.02 -21.26 -10.36
C LYS A 68 -2.85 -20.96 -11.60
N LEU A 69 -2.31 -20.12 -12.49
CA LEU A 69 -2.93 -19.83 -13.76
C LEU A 69 -2.92 -21.10 -14.63
N THR A 70 -4.09 -21.66 -14.87
CA THR A 70 -4.29 -22.59 -15.98
C THR A 70 -4.41 -21.77 -17.26
N GLY A 71 -3.94 -22.29 -18.40
CA GLY A 71 -3.73 -21.51 -19.63
C GLY A 71 -4.95 -20.80 -20.25
N SER A 72 -6.14 -20.96 -19.67
CA SER A 72 -7.38 -20.27 -20.08
C SER A 72 -7.66 -18.96 -19.32
N HIS A 73 -6.88 -18.62 -18.28
CA HIS A 73 -7.13 -17.43 -17.45
C HIS A 73 -6.25 -16.25 -17.88
N ASP A 74 -6.88 -15.11 -18.18
CA ASP A 74 -6.18 -13.83 -18.38
C ASP A 74 -5.77 -13.24 -17.02
N ALA A 75 -4.47 -13.24 -16.74
CA ALA A 75 -3.90 -12.77 -15.47
C ALA A 75 -4.02 -11.25 -15.25
N SER A 76 -4.42 -10.49 -16.28
CA SER A 76 -4.66 -9.04 -16.16
C SER A 76 -6.02 -8.70 -15.54
N VAL A 77 -6.94 -9.66 -15.47
CA VAL A 77 -8.27 -9.49 -14.88
C VAL A 77 -8.22 -9.84 -13.39
N VAL A 78 -8.39 -8.82 -12.53
CA VAL A 78 -8.36 -8.99 -11.05
C VAL A 78 -9.71 -9.48 -10.51
N ALA A 79 -10.81 -9.03 -11.10
CA ALA A 79 -12.17 -9.51 -10.81
C ALA A 79 -13.04 -9.36 -12.08
N PRO A 80 -13.95 -10.30 -12.37
CA PRO A 80 -14.84 -10.22 -13.53
C PRO A 80 -15.88 -9.09 -13.36
N ALA A 81 -16.40 -8.58 -14.47
CA ALA A 81 -17.54 -7.65 -14.46
C ALA A 81 -18.87 -8.41 -14.34
N GLU A 82 -19.82 -7.85 -13.59
CA GLU A 82 -21.17 -8.41 -13.39
C GLU A 82 -22.17 -7.68 -14.30
N VAL A 83 -23.04 -8.43 -14.99
CA VAL A 83 -24.08 -7.90 -15.89
C VAL A 83 -25.39 -8.63 -15.61
N GLU A 84 -26.45 -7.88 -15.30
CA GLU A 84 -27.82 -8.38 -15.09
C GLU A 84 -28.65 -8.22 -16.38
N LEU A 85 -29.61 -9.13 -16.61
CA LEU A 85 -30.52 -9.14 -17.77
C LEU A 85 -31.98 -9.01 -17.33
#